data_AF-A0A9E2YDP8-F1
#
_entry.id   AF-A0A9E2YDP8-F1
#
_cell.length_a   1.000
_cell.length_b   1.000
_cell.length_c   1.000
_cell.angle_alpha   90.00
_cell.angle_beta   90.00
_cell.angle_gamma   90.00
#
_symmetry.space_group_name_H-M   'P 1'
#
loop_
_entity.id
_entity.type
_entity.pdbx_description
1 polymer ?
#
loop_
_entity_poly.entity_id
_entity_poly.type
_entity_poly.pdbx_seq_one_letter_code
_entity_poly.pdbx_strand_id
1 'polypeptide(L)' 'QFKQRIIQAFYDGMKHRPQTTFGTMNDDVLAHFDPAFKREDFVDIILNNSWPE' A
#
# COMPACT_ATOMS: atom_id res chain seq x y z
N GLN A 1 -13.38 18.24 -5.61
CA GLN A 1 -14.33 17.51 -6.49
C GLN A 1 -13.65 16.34 -7.22
N PHE A 2 -13.03 16.50 -8.40
CA PHE A 2 -12.47 15.34 -9.13
C PHE A 2 -11.34 14.61 -8.37
N LYS A 3 -10.32 15.35 -7.89
CA LYS A 3 -9.16 14.78 -7.18
C LYS A 3 -9.55 13.87 -6.00
N GLN A 4 -10.52 14.31 -5.20
CA GLN A 4 -11.02 13.51 -4.07
C GLN A 4 -11.75 12.25 -4.55
N ARG A 5 -12.58 12.36 -5.60
CA ARG A 5 -13.32 11.21 -6.13
C ARG A 5 -12.42 10.17 -6.78
N ILE A 6 -11.36 10.58 -7.49
CA ILE A 6 -10.43 9.62 -8.09
C ILE A 6 -9.61 8.91 -7.01
N ILE A 7 -9.15 9.62 -5.97
CA ILE A 7 -8.43 9.01 -4.84
C ILE A 7 -9.34 8.03 -4.07
N GLN A 8 -10.60 8.40 -3.83
CA GLN A 8 -11.61 7.51 -3.23
C GLN A 8 -11.86 6.26 -4.09
N ALA A 9 -11.97 6.40 -5.41
CA ALA A 9 -12.20 5.28 -6.30
C ALA A 9 -11.05 4.27 -6.30
N PHE A 10 -9.80 4.73 -6.24
CA PHE A 10 -8.64 3.85 -6.08
C PHE A 10 -8.68 3.11 -4.74
N TYR A 11 -9.01 3.80 -3.65
CA TYR A 11 -9.17 3.17 -2.34
C TYR A 11 -10.24 2.07 -2.36
N ASP A 12 -11.44 2.37 -2.85
CA ASP A 12 -12.55 1.42 -2.90
C ASP A 12 -12.23 0.19 -3.76
N GLY A 13 -11.44 0.34 -4.83
CA GLY A 13 -11.01 -0.76 -5.68
C GLY A 13 -9.91 -1.66 -5.09
N MET A 14 -9.19 -1.20 -4.07
CA MET A 14 -8.01 -1.90 -3.52
C MET A 14 -8.18 -2.34 -2.06
N LYS A 15 -9.06 -1.71 -1.27
CA LYS A 15 -9.22 -1.99 0.17
C LYS A 15 -9.52 -3.46 0.52
N HIS A 16 -10.05 -4.24 -0.42
CA HIS A 16 -10.36 -5.66 -0.23
C HIS A 16 -9.20 -6.61 -0.57
N ARG A 17 -8.09 -6.07 -1.09
CA ARG A 17 -6.89 -6.82 -1.49
C ARG A 17 -5.61 -6.00 -1.23
N PRO A 18 -5.42 -5.47 0.00
CA PRO A 18 -4.36 -4.52 0.31
C PRO A 18 -2.96 -5.05 0.02
N GLN A 19 -2.73 -6.35 0.22
CA GLN A 19 -1.45 -7.02 -0.06
C GLN A 19 -1.05 -6.98 -1.55
N THR A 20 -1.98 -6.69 -2.47
CA THR A 20 -1.67 -6.59 -3.90
C THR A 20 -1.14 -5.22 -4.33
N THR A 21 -1.13 -4.23 -3.43
CA THR A 21 -0.68 -2.87 -3.76
C THR A 21 0.81 -2.63 -3.55
N PHE A 22 1.51 -3.59 -2.96
CA PHE A 22 2.94 -3.48 -2.67
C PHE A 22 3.74 -3.05 -3.91
N GLY A 23 4.57 -2.01 -3.75
CA GLY A 23 5.37 -1.45 -4.83
C GLY A 23 4.63 -0.56 -5.83
N THR A 24 3.37 -0.19 -5.57
CA THR A 24 2.56 0.69 -6.45
C THR A 24 2.10 1.97 -5.73
N MET A 25 1.63 2.97 -6.48
CA MET A 25 1.02 4.18 -5.90
C MET A 25 -0.24 3.90 -5.05
N ASN A 26 -0.86 2.72 -5.19
CA ASN A 26 -2.07 2.39 -4.41
C ASN A 26 -1.74 2.16 -2.92
N ASP A 27 -0.48 1.89 -2.58
CA ASP A 27 -0.03 1.76 -1.20
C ASP A 27 -0.19 3.08 -0.43
N ASP A 28 0.13 4.21 -1.09
CA ASP A 28 -0.09 5.55 -0.55
C ASP A 28 -1.59 5.86 -0.40
N VAL A 29 -2.40 5.41 -1.36
CA VAL A 29 -3.85 5.60 -1.31
C VAL A 29 -4.46 4.83 -0.13
N LEU A 30 -4.08 3.57 0.08
CA LEU A 30 -4.54 2.79 1.23
C LEU A 30 -4.11 3.44 2.55
N ALA A 31 -2.82 3.82 2.68
CA ALA A 31 -2.31 4.48 3.88
C ALA A 31 -2.96 5.83 4.18
N HIS A 32 -3.49 6.52 3.16
CA HIS A 32 -4.22 7.78 3.35
C HIS A 32 -5.58 7.57 4.05
N PHE A 33 -6.27 6.48 3.74
CA PHE A 33 -7.64 6.23 4.24
C PHE A 33 -7.72 5.26 5.40
N ASP A 34 -6.75 4.36 5.54
CA ASP A 34 -6.70 3.36 6.60
C ASP A 34 -5.44 3.57 7.48
N PRO A 35 -5.58 4.21 8.65
CA PRO A 35 -4.46 4.41 9.57
C PRO A 35 -3.87 3.10 10.13
N ALA A 36 -4.61 1.98 10.06
CA ALA A 36 -4.12 0.68 10.47
C ALA A 36 -3.35 -0.03 9.35
N PHE A 37 -3.51 0.41 8.10
CA PHE A 37 -2.74 -0.12 6.97
C PHE A 37 -1.28 0.30 7.09
N LYS A 38 -0.40 -0.70 7.20
CA LYS A 38 1.04 -0.51 7.18
C LYS A 38 1.57 -0.92 5.82
N ARG A 39 2.25 0.01 5.17
CA ARG A 39 3.00 -0.27 3.94
C ARG A 39 4.13 -1.23 4.25
N GLU A 40 4.40 -2.11 3.30
CA GLU A 40 5.56 -2.99 3.40
C GLU A 40 6.83 -2.23 2.98
N ASP A 41 7.92 -2.49 3.70
CA ASP A 41 9.24 -1.93 3.40
C ASP A 41 10.10 -3.00 2.74
N PHE A 42 10.36 -2.84 1.45
CA PHE A 42 11.17 -3.80 0.69
C PHE A 42 12.60 -3.91 1.23
N VAL A 43 13.21 -2.81 1.68
CA VAL A 43 14.57 -2.83 2.20
C VAL A 43 14.60 -3.61 3.52
N ASP A 44 13.63 -3.36 4.40
CA ASP A 44 13.49 -4.12 5.65
C ASP A 44 13.28 -5.62 5.40
N ILE A 45 12.48 -5.99 4.40
CA ILE A 45 12.30 -7.39 3.96
C ILE A 45 13.62 -8.00 3.48
N ILE A 46 14.42 -7.26 2.70
CA ILE A 46 15.71 -7.77 2.21
C ILE A 46 16.72 -7.93 3.35
N LEU A 47 16.79 -6.95 4.26
CA LEU A 47 17.75 -6.97 5.37
C LEU A 47 17.40 -7.98 6.49
N ASN A 48 16.14 -8.35 6.63
CA ASN A 48 15.67 -9.22 7.71
C ASN A 48 15.12 -10.58 7.23
N ASN A 49 15.37 -10.97 5.98
CA ASN A 49 15.03 -12.31 5.51
C ASN A 49 16.08 -13.35 5.94
N SER A 50 15.86 -14.61 5.56
CA SER A 50 16.71 -15.75 5.91
C SER A 50 17.79 -16.06 4.87
N TRP A 51 17.98 -15.22 3.85
CA TRP A 51 18.99 -15.45 2.84
C TRP A 51 20.38 -15.14 3.38
N PRO A 52 21.44 -15.81 2.88
CA PRO A 52 22.81 -15.44 3.20
C PRO A 52 23.16 -14.07 2.64
N GLU A 53 24.06 -13.36 3.32
CA GLU A 53 24.78 -12.19 2.79
C GLU A 53 25.71 -12.57 1.62
#